data_AF-A0A7Y5J973-F1
#
_entry.id   AF-A0A7Y5J973-F1
#
_cell.length_a   1.000
_cell.length_b   1.000
_cell.length_c   1.000
_cell.angle_alpha   90.00
_cell.angle_beta   90.00
_cell.angle_gamma   90.00
#
_symmetry.space_group_name_H-M   'P 1'
#
loop_
_entity.id
_entity.type
_entity.pdbx_description
1 polymer ?
#
loop_
_entity_poly.entity_id
_entity_poly.type
_entity_poly.pdbx_seq_one_letter_code
_entity_poly.pdbx_strand_id
1 'polypeptide(L)'
;YLLPYLLKVLENIDLRTAAYFEIADRLHDLDATIATGSNNTARYFEAYFGKKPHIIRKNRNAVAVLTGKETDADLLALGSDVFSYFGMGCRNVSKLYVPRGYDFMPMLELLTEYREVVLHDKYKNNFDYNLALCMLGKEPYLMGNGIVLTENPAIASPVSCLHYEFYDSIADLEAELNNKSADIQCIVANAATIALSVVPFGKAQQPDLADYADGVDTMAFLTQL
;
A
#
# COMPACT_ATOMS: atom_id res chain seq x y z
N TYR A 1 7.86 25.25 -6.30
CA TYR A 1 6.62 25.46 -5.53
C TYR A 1 5.43 24.92 -6.33
N LEU A 2 5.12 23.63 -6.18
CA LEU A 2 4.04 23.00 -6.96
C LEU A 2 2.66 23.31 -6.35
N LEU A 3 2.49 23.12 -5.04
CA LEU A 3 1.19 23.27 -4.39
C LEU A 3 0.60 24.69 -4.51
N PRO A 4 1.33 25.80 -4.23
CA PRO A 4 0.79 27.14 -4.44
C PRO A 4 0.41 27.43 -5.90
N TYR A 5 1.09 26.80 -6.85
CA TYR A 5 0.74 26.91 -8.27
C TYR A 5 -0.56 26.18 -8.58
N LEU A 6 -0.74 24.96 -8.06
CA LEU A 6 -1.98 24.20 -8.23
C LEU A 6 -3.20 24.92 -7.63
N LEU A 7 -3.04 25.59 -6.47
CA LEU A 7 -4.11 26.41 -5.88
C LEU A 7 -4.54 27.55 -6.81
N LYS A 8 -3.58 28.23 -7.47
CA LYS A 8 -3.88 29.26 -8.49
C LYS A 8 -4.58 28.69 -9.72
N VAL A 9 -4.22 27.47 -10.14
CA VAL A 9 -4.91 26.80 -11.25
C VAL A 9 -6.37 26.52 -10.88
N LEU A 10 -6.65 26.06 -9.65
CA LEU A 10 -8.03 25.85 -9.17
C LEU A 10 -8.83 27.15 -9.16
N GLU A 11 -8.23 28.24 -8.66
CA GLU A 11 -8.86 29.57 -8.64
C GLU A 11 -9.18 30.08 -10.05
N ASN A 12 -8.28 29.85 -11.02
CA ASN A 12 -8.51 30.21 -12.42
C ASN A 12 -9.63 29.39 -13.08
N ILE A 13 -9.84 28.14 -12.65
CA ILE A 13 -10.94 27.29 -13.13
C ILE A 13 -12.27 27.74 -12.49
N ASP A 14 -12.27 28.00 -11.18
CA ASP A 14 -13.43 28.47 -10.42
C ASP A 14 -13.00 29.31 -9.22
N LEU A 15 -13.34 30.61 -9.26
CA LEU A 15 -13.00 31.59 -8.22
C LEU A 15 -13.52 31.22 -6.82
N ARG A 16 -14.58 30.41 -6.71
CA ARG A 16 -15.12 29.97 -5.41
C ARG A 16 -14.12 29.12 -4.62
N THR A 17 -13.20 28.46 -5.31
CA THR A 17 -12.19 27.60 -4.68
C THR A 17 -11.18 28.36 -3.85
N ALA A 18 -10.97 29.66 -4.12
CA ALA A 18 -10.06 30.49 -3.33
C ALA A 18 -10.44 30.53 -1.84
N ALA A 19 -11.74 30.45 -1.52
CA ALA A 19 -12.23 30.43 -0.15
C ALA A 19 -12.01 29.09 0.57
N TYR A 20 -11.61 28.03 -0.14
CA TYR A 20 -11.43 26.69 0.45
C TYR A 20 -10.03 26.47 1.03
N PHE A 21 -9.07 27.37 0.74
CA PHE A 21 -7.67 27.17 1.08
C PHE A 21 -7.06 28.40 1.74
N GLU A 22 -6.28 28.18 2.77
CA GLU A 22 -5.42 29.20 3.40
C GLU A 22 -3.98 28.69 3.41
N ILE A 23 -3.04 29.53 2.96
CA ILE A 23 -1.61 29.25 3.08
C ILE A 23 -1.12 29.92 4.36
N ALA A 24 -0.79 29.11 5.36
CA ALA A 24 -0.29 29.59 6.64
C ALA A 24 1.06 28.96 6.97
N ASP A 25 1.98 29.74 7.55
CA ASP A 25 3.26 29.25 8.07
C ASP A 25 3.10 28.43 9.36
N ARG A 26 2.03 28.70 10.12
CA ARG A 26 1.68 27.98 11.34
C ARG A 26 0.17 27.78 11.43
N LEU A 27 -0.23 26.54 11.67
CA LEU A 27 -1.61 26.18 11.93
C LEU A 27 -2.01 26.64 13.34
N HIS A 28 -3.05 27.45 13.44
CA HIS A 28 -3.65 27.91 14.69
C HIS A 28 -5.17 27.83 14.57
N ASP A 29 -5.88 27.84 15.71
CA ASP A 29 -7.34 27.95 15.78
C ASP A 29 -8.15 26.92 14.95
N LEU A 30 -7.61 25.71 14.76
CA LEU A 30 -8.31 24.63 14.05
C LEU A 30 -9.50 24.07 14.86
N ASP A 31 -10.66 23.88 14.27
CA ASP A 31 -11.77 23.16 14.93
C ASP A 31 -11.54 21.64 14.96
N ALA A 32 -10.96 21.10 13.88
CA ALA A 32 -10.65 19.69 13.71
C ALA A 32 -9.40 19.49 12.85
N THR A 33 -8.87 18.27 12.77
CA THR A 33 -7.69 17.97 11.93
C THR A 33 -7.80 16.62 11.23
N ILE A 34 -7.53 16.60 9.92
CA ILE A 34 -7.28 15.37 9.17
C ILE A 34 -5.81 15.39 8.75
N ALA A 35 -5.01 14.46 9.29
CA ALA A 35 -3.58 14.41 9.03
C ALA A 35 -3.16 13.00 8.59
N THR A 36 -2.36 12.93 7.52
CA THR A 36 -1.84 11.67 6.98
C THR A 36 -0.32 11.73 6.94
N GLY A 37 0.34 10.66 7.38
CA GLY A 37 1.80 10.59 7.34
C GLY A 37 2.35 9.21 7.65
N SER A 38 3.68 9.14 7.77
CA SER A 38 4.36 7.92 8.22
C SER A 38 3.92 7.54 9.64
N ASN A 39 4.17 6.29 10.03
CA ASN A 39 3.92 5.84 11.41
C ASN A 39 4.67 6.70 12.44
N ASN A 40 5.87 7.17 12.10
CA ASN A 40 6.62 8.08 12.97
C ASN A 40 5.95 9.45 13.05
N THR A 41 5.58 10.03 11.90
CA THR A 41 4.90 11.34 11.82
C THR A 41 3.57 11.33 12.57
N ALA A 42 2.81 10.24 12.45
CA ALA A 42 1.52 10.08 13.14
C ALA A 42 1.65 10.23 14.65
N ARG A 43 2.74 9.75 15.27
CA ARG A 43 2.98 9.94 16.72
C ARG A 43 3.09 11.42 17.12
N TYR A 44 3.69 12.23 16.26
CA TYR A 44 3.77 13.68 16.48
C TYR A 44 2.41 14.35 16.25
N PHE A 45 1.66 13.91 15.23
CA PHE A 45 0.30 14.40 15.00
C PHE A 45 -0.62 14.10 16.18
N GLU A 46 -0.56 12.91 16.76
CA GLU A 46 -1.33 12.53 17.95
C GLU A 46 -1.01 13.44 19.13
N ALA A 47 0.29 13.67 19.40
CA ALA A 47 0.71 14.54 20.49
C ALA A 47 0.25 16.00 20.32
N TYR A 48 0.18 16.49 19.07
CA TYR A 48 -0.11 17.88 18.76
C TYR A 48 -1.62 18.16 18.56
N PHE A 49 -2.32 17.29 17.83
CA PHE A 49 -3.72 17.46 17.41
C PHE A 49 -4.71 16.56 18.18
N GLY A 50 -4.22 15.58 18.95
CA GLY A 50 -5.07 14.56 19.58
C GLY A 50 -6.10 15.09 20.60
N LYS A 51 -5.98 16.35 21.03
CA LYS A 51 -6.94 17.00 21.97
C LYS A 51 -8.19 17.56 21.29
N LYS A 52 -8.18 17.73 19.97
CA LYS A 52 -9.32 18.21 19.18
C LYS A 52 -9.88 17.05 18.35
N PRO A 53 -11.12 17.13 17.82
CA PRO A 53 -11.62 16.16 16.85
C PRO A 53 -10.61 15.94 15.73
N HIS A 54 -10.24 14.68 15.45
CA HIS A 54 -9.22 14.39 14.47
C HIS A 54 -9.41 13.05 13.76
N ILE A 55 -8.84 12.96 12.56
CA ILE A 55 -8.53 11.73 11.85
C ILE A 55 -7.02 11.73 11.61
N ILE A 56 -6.29 10.77 12.19
CA ILE A 56 -4.84 10.62 11.99
C ILE A 56 -4.56 9.30 11.29
N ARG A 57 -4.15 9.39 10.03
CA ARG A 57 -3.87 8.25 9.17
C ARG A 57 -2.39 7.87 9.21
N LYS A 58 -2.15 6.64 9.62
CA LYS A 58 -0.85 5.96 9.63
C LYS A 58 -0.57 5.31 8.28
N ASN A 59 0.67 4.87 8.10
CA ASN A 59 1.04 4.13 6.90
C ASN A 59 0.41 2.74 6.95
N ARG A 60 -0.12 2.30 5.80
CA ARG A 60 -0.69 0.96 5.57
C ARG A 60 -0.25 0.49 4.19
N ASN A 61 -0.25 -0.82 3.97
CA ASN A 61 0.05 -1.41 2.67
C ASN A 61 -0.99 -2.45 2.26
N ALA A 62 -1.08 -2.74 0.97
CA ALA A 62 -1.87 -3.87 0.52
C ALA A 62 -1.09 -5.18 0.71
N VAL A 63 -1.83 -6.26 0.93
CA VAL A 63 -1.31 -7.63 0.95
C VAL A 63 -2.09 -8.46 -0.06
N ALA A 64 -1.50 -9.51 -0.63
CA ALA A 64 -2.22 -10.45 -1.48
C ALA A 64 -2.26 -11.85 -0.86
N VAL A 65 -3.38 -12.55 -1.05
CA VAL A 65 -3.55 -13.95 -0.65
C VAL A 65 -3.64 -14.81 -1.90
N LEU A 66 -2.69 -15.73 -2.06
CA LEU A 66 -2.64 -16.69 -3.16
C LEU A 66 -2.88 -18.09 -2.61
N THR A 67 -3.47 -18.95 -3.44
CA THR A 67 -3.92 -20.31 -3.10
C THR A 67 -3.18 -21.40 -3.88
N GLY A 68 -2.41 -21.03 -4.91
CA GLY A 68 -1.82 -21.97 -5.86
C GLY A 68 -2.76 -22.36 -7.00
N LYS A 69 -3.94 -21.72 -7.10
CA LYS A 69 -4.96 -21.98 -8.12
C LYS A 69 -5.26 -20.76 -8.98
N GLU A 70 -4.47 -19.71 -8.82
CA GLU A 70 -4.55 -18.49 -9.62
C GLU A 70 -4.31 -18.81 -11.09
N THR A 71 -5.05 -18.13 -11.96
CA THR A 71 -4.80 -18.20 -13.40
C THR A 71 -3.63 -17.29 -13.78
N ASP A 72 -3.04 -17.49 -14.95
CA ASP A 72 -2.02 -16.59 -15.49
C ASP A 72 -2.52 -15.13 -15.56
N ALA A 73 -3.81 -14.94 -15.86
CA ALA A 73 -4.43 -13.62 -15.89
C ALA A 73 -4.50 -12.98 -14.49
N ASP A 74 -4.76 -13.76 -13.45
CA ASP A 74 -4.77 -13.29 -12.06
C ASP A 74 -3.35 -12.87 -11.63
N LEU A 75 -2.35 -13.69 -11.93
CA LEU A 75 -0.95 -13.42 -11.58
C LEU A 75 -0.38 -12.22 -12.36
N LEU A 76 -0.75 -12.07 -13.63
CA LEU A 76 -0.41 -10.88 -14.41
C LEU A 76 -1.07 -9.63 -13.81
N ALA A 77 -2.36 -9.71 -13.45
CA ALA A 77 -3.09 -8.61 -12.83
C ALA A 77 -2.50 -8.22 -11.45
N LEU A 78 -2.06 -9.20 -10.65
CA LEU A 78 -1.32 -8.97 -9.41
C LEU A 78 -0.07 -8.12 -9.64
N GLY A 79 0.63 -8.33 -10.77
CA GLY A 79 1.78 -7.51 -11.14
C GLY A 79 1.43 -6.02 -11.20
N SER A 80 0.26 -5.64 -11.69
CA SER A 80 -0.21 -4.25 -11.67
C SER A 80 -0.31 -3.71 -10.24
N ASP A 81 -0.82 -4.51 -9.30
CA ASP A 81 -0.96 -4.11 -7.90
C ASP A 81 0.41 -3.99 -7.20
N VAL A 82 1.40 -4.78 -7.61
CA VAL A 82 2.77 -4.71 -7.08
C VAL A 82 3.53 -3.51 -7.67
N PHE A 83 3.55 -3.36 -8.99
CA PHE A 83 4.49 -2.47 -9.69
C PHE A 83 3.96 -1.07 -9.99
N SER A 84 2.65 -0.84 -9.97
CA SER A 84 2.08 0.50 -10.18
C SER A 84 2.71 1.51 -9.23
N TYR A 85 2.98 2.72 -9.72
CA TYR A 85 3.68 3.76 -8.95
C TYR A 85 5.01 3.29 -8.33
N PHE A 86 5.69 2.35 -8.97
CA PHE A 86 6.96 1.75 -8.52
C PHE A 86 6.87 1.03 -7.15
N GLY A 87 5.67 0.61 -6.73
CA GLY A 87 5.45 -0.05 -5.44
C GLY A 87 5.46 0.90 -4.23
N MET A 88 5.35 2.22 -4.45
CA MET A 88 5.46 3.22 -3.39
C MET A 88 4.13 3.62 -2.73
N GLY A 89 2.99 3.19 -3.27
CA GLY A 89 1.67 3.54 -2.78
C GLY A 89 1.19 2.66 -1.63
N CYS A 90 0.32 3.20 -0.76
CA CYS A 90 -0.31 2.43 0.32
C CYS A 90 -1.22 1.28 -0.17
N ARG A 91 -1.63 1.34 -1.44
CA ARG A 91 -2.41 0.30 -2.11
C ARG A 91 -1.57 -0.63 -2.97
N ASN A 92 -0.24 -0.48 -2.97
CA ASN A 92 0.61 -1.47 -3.60
C ASN A 92 0.73 -2.71 -2.73
N VAL A 93 0.71 -3.88 -3.37
CA VAL A 93 0.94 -5.16 -2.70
C VAL A 93 2.41 -5.25 -2.33
N SER A 94 2.69 -5.22 -1.03
CA SER A 94 4.05 -5.32 -0.48
C SER A 94 4.31 -6.66 0.21
N LYS A 95 3.27 -7.48 0.40
CA LYS A 95 3.38 -8.80 0.99
C LYS A 95 2.42 -9.81 0.36
N LEU A 96 2.90 -11.03 0.16
CA LEU A 96 2.13 -12.20 -0.26
C LEU A 96 1.91 -13.16 0.92
N TYR A 97 0.72 -13.71 1.03
CA TYR A 97 0.40 -14.87 1.85
C TYR A 97 0.11 -16.04 0.92
N VAL A 98 0.86 -17.13 1.08
CA VAL A 98 0.82 -18.28 0.17
C VAL A 98 0.72 -19.59 0.96
N PRO A 99 0.11 -20.67 0.43
CA PRO A 99 0.10 -21.95 1.13
C PRO A 99 1.50 -22.55 1.22
N ARG A 100 1.75 -23.38 2.25
CA ARG A 100 2.98 -24.18 2.33
C ARG A 100 3.28 -24.91 1.01
N GLY A 101 4.51 -24.74 0.52
CA GLY A 101 4.96 -25.39 -0.72
C GLY A 101 4.51 -24.68 -2.00
N TYR A 102 4.02 -23.44 -1.92
CA TYR A 102 3.71 -22.62 -3.10
C TYR A 102 4.94 -22.45 -4.00
N ASP A 103 4.76 -22.68 -5.30
CA ASP A 103 5.79 -22.45 -6.32
C ASP A 103 5.65 -21.04 -6.88
N PHE A 104 6.64 -20.19 -6.60
CA PHE A 104 6.68 -18.81 -7.06
C PHE A 104 7.14 -18.66 -8.50
N MET A 105 7.70 -19.71 -9.12
CA MET A 105 8.29 -19.60 -10.46
C MET A 105 7.29 -19.15 -11.53
N PRO A 106 6.06 -19.71 -11.64
CA PRO A 106 5.08 -19.25 -12.63
C PRO A 106 4.72 -17.78 -12.46
N MET A 107 4.55 -17.32 -11.21
CA MET A 107 4.28 -15.92 -10.93
C MET A 107 5.47 -15.04 -11.36
N LEU A 108 6.70 -15.37 -10.95
CA LEU A 108 7.89 -14.59 -11.29
C LEU A 108 8.10 -14.50 -12.81
N GLU A 109 7.83 -15.58 -13.55
CA GLU A 109 7.88 -15.60 -15.02
C GLU A 109 6.85 -14.65 -15.63
N LEU A 110 5.60 -14.66 -15.15
CA LEU A 110 4.57 -13.73 -15.65
C LEU A 110 4.86 -12.27 -15.31
N LEU A 111 5.49 -12.01 -14.15
CA LEU A 111 5.89 -10.65 -13.77
C LEU A 111 7.01 -10.06 -14.66
N THR A 112 7.57 -10.83 -15.60
CA THR A 112 8.48 -10.31 -16.66
C THR A 112 7.84 -9.21 -17.49
N GLU A 113 6.52 -9.20 -17.66
CA GLU A 113 5.79 -8.17 -18.39
C GLU A 113 5.96 -6.77 -17.77
N TYR A 114 6.32 -6.69 -16.48
CA TYR A 114 6.57 -5.43 -15.77
C TYR A 114 8.04 -5.01 -15.75
N ARG A 115 8.94 -5.70 -16.47
CA ARG A 115 10.39 -5.45 -16.47
C ARG A 115 10.80 -4.01 -16.80
N GLU A 116 9.95 -3.23 -17.46
CA GLU A 116 10.27 -1.83 -17.79
C GLU A 116 10.49 -0.96 -16.55
N VAL A 117 9.97 -1.35 -15.37
CA VAL A 117 10.23 -0.61 -14.12
C VAL A 117 11.71 -0.48 -13.80
N VAL A 118 12.54 -1.47 -14.19
CA VAL A 118 14.00 -1.42 -13.97
C VAL A 118 14.73 -0.50 -14.94
N LEU A 119 14.06 0.01 -15.98
CA LEU A 119 14.64 1.03 -16.86
C LEU A 119 14.71 2.40 -16.18
N HIS A 120 14.04 2.56 -15.02
CA HIS A 120 14.12 3.77 -14.23
C HIS A 120 15.25 3.68 -13.19
N ASP A 121 16.29 4.50 -13.33
CA ASP A 121 17.52 4.44 -12.53
C ASP A 121 17.27 4.35 -11.02
N LYS A 122 16.32 5.14 -10.49
CA LYS A 122 16.00 5.11 -9.05
C LYS A 122 15.43 3.77 -8.60
N TYR A 123 14.59 3.15 -9.42
CA TYR A 123 14.03 1.85 -9.08
C TYR A 123 15.11 0.77 -9.18
N LYS A 124 15.90 0.78 -10.26
CA LYS A 124 17.04 -0.12 -10.43
C LYS A 124 18.04 -0.04 -9.27
N ASN A 125 18.36 1.16 -8.80
CA ASN A 125 19.25 1.34 -7.66
C ASN A 125 18.70 0.71 -6.37
N ASN A 126 17.38 0.77 -6.15
CA ASN A 126 16.74 0.06 -5.02
C ASN A 126 16.85 -1.46 -5.20
N PHE A 127 16.61 -1.96 -6.42
CA PHE A 127 16.71 -3.39 -6.71
C PHE A 127 18.12 -3.92 -6.49
N ASP A 128 19.12 -3.28 -7.08
CA ASP A 128 20.53 -3.68 -6.96
C ASP A 128 20.99 -3.63 -5.49
N TYR A 129 20.56 -2.61 -4.73
CA TYR A 129 20.87 -2.48 -3.30
C TYR A 129 20.25 -3.61 -2.47
N ASN A 130 18.94 -3.85 -2.61
CA ASN A 130 18.25 -4.87 -1.83
C ASN A 130 18.72 -6.28 -2.19
N LEU A 131 19.00 -6.54 -3.47
CA LEU A 131 19.59 -7.80 -3.91
C LEU A 131 20.97 -8.02 -3.26
N ALA A 132 21.82 -6.99 -3.24
CA ALA A 132 23.13 -7.08 -2.59
C ALA A 132 23.01 -7.37 -1.09
N LEU A 133 22.05 -6.76 -0.39
CA LEU A 133 21.77 -7.06 1.02
C LEU A 133 21.38 -8.53 1.22
N CYS A 134 20.50 -9.07 0.38
CA CYS A 134 20.10 -10.48 0.48
C CYS A 134 21.27 -11.43 0.23
N MET A 135 22.09 -11.15 -0.79
CA MET A 135 23.30 -11.92 -1.11
C MET A 135 24.32 -11.95 0.04
N LEU A 136 24.49 -10.82 0.74
CA LEU A 136 25.40 -10.71 1.88
C LEU A 136 24.82 -11.33 3.16
N GLY A 137 23.51 -11.21 3.36
CA GLY A 137 22.80 -11.68 4.55
C GLY A 137 22.67 -13.19 4.65
N LYS A 138 22.85 -13.93 3.54
CA LYS A 138 22.65 -15.39 3.42
C LYS A 138 21.22 -15.86 3.70
N GLU A 139 20.26 -14.95 3.77
CA GLU A 139 18.85 -15.29 3.87
C GLU A 139 18.35 -15.84 2.52
N PRO A 140 17.50 -16.87 2.50
CA PRO A 140 16.88 -17.34 1.27
C PRO A 140 16.08 -16.22 0.60
N TYR A 141 16.33 -16.02 -0.70
CA TYR A 141 15.58 -15.08 -1.52
C TYR A 141 15.30 -15.70 -2.89
N LEU A 142 14.22 -15.24 -3.50
CA LEU A 142 13.93 -15.46 -4.92
C LEU A 142 14.05 -14.11 -5.63
N MET A 143 14.33 -14.12 -6.92
CA MET A 143 14.33 -12.88 -7.70
C MET A 143 13.85 -13.13 -9.12
N GLY A 144 13.26 -12.10 -9.70
CA GLY A 144 12.89 -12.05 -11.10
C GLY A 144 12.54 -10.61 -11.47
N ASN A 145 12.88 -10.18 -12.68
CA ASN A 145 12.29 -8.98 -13.30
C ASN A 145 12.32 -7.68 -12.48
N GLY A 146 13.39 -7.47 -11.70
CA GLY A 146 13.52 -6.29 -10.87
C GLY A 146 12.75 -6.33 -9.57
N ILE A 147 12.37 -7.52 -9.11
CA ILE A 147 11.82 -7.74 -7.77
C ILE A 147 12.57 -8.83 -7.02
N VAL A 148 12.77 -8.62 -5.72
CA VAL A 148 13.36 -9.59 -4.80
C VAL A 148 12.29 -10.06 -3.83
N LEU A 149 12.11 -11.36 -3.70
CA LEU A 149 11.15 -11.98 -2.78
C LEU A 149 11.88 -12.55 -1.58
N THR A 150 11.41 -12.22 -0.38
CA THR A 150 11.99 -12.69 0.88
C THR A 150 10.90 -13.12 1.86
N GLU A 151 11.14 -14.22 2.59
CA GLU A 151 10.24 -14.64 3.66
C GLU A 151 10.38 -13.66 4.83
N ASN A 152 9.33 -12.91 5.15
CA ASN A 152 9.40 -11.86 6.16
C ASN A 152 8.03 -11.57 6.80
N PRO A 153 7.94 -11.50 8.15
CA PRO A 153 6.68 -11.23 8.84
C PRO A 153 6.15 -9.80 8.62
N ALA A 154 7.01 -8.84 8.27
CA ALA A 154 6.63 -7.45 8.06
C ALA A 154 5.75 -7.27 6.81
N ILE A 155 4.66 -6.51 6.94
CA ILE A 155 3.76 -6.19 5.82
C ILE A 155 4.45 -5.26 4.82
N ALA A 156 5.08 -4.19 5.29
CA ALA A 156 5.76 -3.24 4.42
C ALA A 156 7.08 -3.84 3.92
N SER A 157 7.26 -3.85 2.60
CA SER A 157 8.51 -4.20 1.93
C SER A 157 9.22 -2.96 1.40
N PRO A 158 10.55 -2.98 1.27
CA PRO A 158 11.28 -1.97 0.52
C PRO A 158 10.80 -1.91 -0.95
N VAL A 159 11.00 -0.76 -1.60
CA VAL A 159 10.84 -0.66 -3.06
C VAL A 159 11.68 -1.75 -3.72
N SER A 160 11.15 -2.38 -4.78
CA SER A 160 11.73 -3.55 -5.47
C SER A 160 11.84 -4.85 -4.66
N CYS A 161 11.22 -4.89 -3.48
CA CYS A 161 11.09 -6.12 -2.70
C CYS A 161 9.62 -6.47 -2.51
N LEU A 162 9.34 -7.76 -2.37
CA LEU A 162 8.03 -8.30 -2.05
C LEU A 162 8.19 -9.35 -0.95
N HIS A 163 7.63 -9.06 0.22
CA HIS A 163 7.68 -10.05 1.30
C HIS A 163 6.71 -11.19 1.01
N TYR A 164 7.00 -12.38 1.54
CA TYR A 164 6.02 -13.45 1.60
C TYR A 164 6.02 -14.14 2.95
N GLU A 165 4.92 -14.82 3.26
CA GLU A 165 4.79 -15.71 4.41
C GLU A 165 3.90 -16.89 4.04
N PHE A 166 4.24 -18.07 4.57
CA PHE A 166 3.43 -19.26 4.37
C PHE A 166 2.29 -19.35 5.38
N TYR A 167 1.12 -19.77 4.93
CA TYR A 167 0.02 -20.17 5.82
C TYR A 167 -0.28 -21.67 5.72
N ASP A 168 -0.74 -22.25 6.83
CA ASP A 168 -1.10 -23.67 6.92
C ASP A 168 -2.61 -23.89 6.72
N SER A 169 -3.45 -22.92 7.14
CA SER A 169 -4.89 -22.93 6.93
C SER A 169 -5.46 -21.54 6.67
N ILE A 170 -6.60 -21.45 5.96
CA ILE A 170 -7.29 -20.17 5.72
C ILE A 170 -7.78 -19.55 7.03
N ALA A 171 -8.23 -20.37 7.99
CA ALA A 171 -8.72 -19.88 9.28
C ALA A 171 -7.62 -19.16 10.07
N ASP A 172 -6.39 -19.72 10.09
CA ASP A 172 -5.26 -19.10 10.77
C ASP A 172 -4.83 -17.80 10.07
N LEU A 173 -4.82 -17.81 8.74
CA LEU A 173 -4.53 -16.63 7.93
C LEU A 173 -5.54 -15.50 8.20
N GLU A 174 -6.84 -15.81 8.23
CA GLU A 174 -7.88 -14.83 8.55
C GLU A 174 -7.72 -14.23 9.95
N ALA A 175 -7.35 -15.06 10.93
CA ALA A 175 -7.04 -14.57 12.27
C ALA A 175 -5.83 -13.62 12.26
N GLU A 176 -4.78 -13.95 11.51
CA GLU A 176 -3.60 -13.09 11.37
C GLU A 176 -3.92 -11.76 10.68
N LEU A 177 -4.64 -11.80 9.56
CA LEU A 177 -5.02 -10.61 8.80
C LEU A 177 -5.90 -9.67 9.65
N ASN A 178 -6.81 -10.22 10.46
CA ASN A 178 -7.59 -9.43 11.41
C ASN A 178 -6.71 -8.77 12.49
N ASN A 179 -5.76 -9.53 13.04
CA ASN A 179 -4.82 -9.01 14.04
C ASN A 179 -3.91 -7.91 13.47
N LYS A 180 -3.60 -7.96 12.17
CA LYS A 180 -2.78 -6.97 11.46
C LYS A 180 -3.61 -5.92 10.69
N SER A 181 -4.92 -5.88 10.86
CA SER A 181 -5.84 -5.00 10.11
C SER A 181 -5.47 -3.50 10.17
N ALA A 182 -4.86 -3.05 11.26
CA ALA A 182 -4.41 -1.66 11.42
C ALA A 182 -3.27 -1.26 10.46
N ASP A 183 -2.51 -2.24 9.95
CA ASP A 183 -1.39 -2.05 9.03
C ASP A 183 -1.76 -2.37 7.57
N ILE A 184 -2.95 -2.94 7.34
CA ILE A 184 -3.42 -3.40 6.03
C ILE A 184 -4.39 -2.38 5.44
N GLN A 185 -4.10 -1.93 4.22
CA GLN A 185 -4.92 -1.01 3.45
C GLN A 185 -6.05 -1.74 2.72
N CYS A 186 -5.73 -2.86 2.10
CA CYS A 186 -6.67 -3.77 1.47
C CYS A 186 -6.02 -5.15 1.30
N ILE A 187 -6.85 -6.17 1.13
CA ILE A 187 -6.41 -7.54 0.85
C ILE A 187 -6.76 -7.84 -0.60
N VAL A 188 -5.79 -8.23 -1.40
CA VAL A 188 -5.97 -8.60 -2.81
C VAL A 188 -6.10 -10.11 -2.92
N ALA A 189 -7.20 -10.61 -3.48
CA ALA A 189 -7.40 -12.04 -3.68
C ALA A 189 -8.51 -12.30 -4.70
N ASN A 190 -8.61 -13.56 -5.17
CA ASN A 190 -9.80 -14.04 -5.84
C ASN A 190 -11.02 -14.02 -4.89
N ALA A 191 -12.20 -13.75 -5.43
CA ALA A 191 -13.43 -13.70 -4.64
C ALA A 191 -13.67 -15.02 -3.89
N ALA A 192 -14.16 -14.93 -2.65
CA ALA A 192 -14.42 -16.07 -1.76
C ALA A 192 -13.19 -16.93 -1.41
N THR A 193 -11.96 -16.46 -1.67
CA THR A 193 -10.73 -17.10 -1.17
C THR A 193 -10.67 -17.08 0.35
N ILE A 194 -11.10 -15.98 0.95
CA ILE A 194 -11.24 -15.75 2.39
C ILE A 194 -12.60 -15.08 2.67
N ALA A 195 -13.06 -15.15 3.92
CA ALA A 195 -14.29 -14.52 4.38
C ALA A 195 -14.17 -12.99 4.59
N LEU A 196 -12.94 -12.47 4.69
CA LEU A 196 -12.67 -11.04 4.78
C LEU A 196 -12.99 -10.32 3.46
N SER A 197 -13.20 -9.01 3.53
CA SER A 197 -13.35 -8.17 2.34
C SER A 197 -12.05 -8.18 1.52
N VAL A 198 -12.18 -8.46 0.23
CA VAL A 198 -11.04 -8.52 -0.71
C VAL A 198 -11.28 -7.65 -1.92
N VAL A 199 -10.19 -7.15 -2.48
CA VAL A 199 -10.12 -6.46 -3.76
C VAL A 199 -9.64 -7.47 -4.81
N PRO A 200 -10.26 -7.55 -6.00
CA PRO A 200 -9.76 -8.42 -7.06
C PRO A 200 -8.34 -8.05 -7.51
N PHE A 201 -7.60 -9.01 -8.06
CA PHE A 201 -6.29 -8.75 -8.66
C PHE A 201 -6.36 -7.65 -9.75
N GLY A 202 -5.36 -6.78 -9.76
CA GLY A 202 -5.24 -5.62 -10.65
C GLY A 202 -6.14 -4.43 -10.28
N LYS A 203 -6.86 -4.50 -9.17
CA LYS A 203 -7.82 -3.46 -8.74
C LYS A 203 -7.41 -2.72 -7.47
N ALA A 204 -6.26 -3.02 -6.88
CA ALA A 204 -5.88 -2.39 -5.61
C ALA A 204 -5.81 -0.86 -5.70
N GLN A 205 -5.37 -0.34 -6.85
CA GLN A 205 -5.25 1.10 -7.16
C GLN A 205 -6.55 1.75 -7.70
N GLN A 206 -7.69 1.04 -7.65
CA GLN A 206 -8.99 1.53 -8.12
C GLN A 206 -9.99 1.55 -6.94
N PRO A 207 -9.75 2.36 -5.88
CA PRO A 207 -10.67 2.46 -4.76
C PRO A 207 -12.03 3.02 -5.17
N ASP A 208 -13.09 2.48 -4.57
CA ASP A 208 -14.42 3.07 -4.62
C ASP A 208 -14.55 4.27 -3.66
N LEU A 209 -15.63 5.04 -3.80
CA LEU A 209 -15.87 6.25 -2.98
C LEU A 209 -15.96 5.97 -1.48
N ALA A 210 -16.35 4.76 -1.09
CA ALA A 210 -16.48 4.34 0.30
C ALA A 210 -15.22 3.67 0.86
N ASP A 211 -14.16 3.49 0.04
CA ASP A 211 -12.94 2.80 0.43
C ASP A 211 -11.98 3.74 1.20
N TYR A 212 -12.41 4.19 2.38
CA TYR A 212 -11.60 5.04 3.25
C TYR A 212 -10.31 4.33 3.68
N ALA A 213 -9.19 5.07 3.63
CA ALA A 213 -7.85 4.52 3.86
C ALA A 213 -7.70 3.74 5.17
N ASP A 214 -8.41 4.18 6.22
CA ASP A 214 -8.38 3.60 7.55
C ASP A 214 -9.71 2.96 8.00
N GLY A 215 -10.71 2.90 7.11
CA GLY A 215 -12.07 2.50 7.42
C GLY A 215 -12.90 3.58 8.15
N VAL A 216 -12.32 4.75 8.40
CA VAL A 216 -13.00 5.87 9.07
C VAL A 216 -13.75 6.71 8.03
N ASP A 217 -15.07 6.77 8.18
CA ASP A 217 -15.94 7.59 7.33
C ASP A 217 -15.65 9.08 7.55
N THR A 218 -14.97 9.67 6.55
CA THR A 218 -14.55 11.06 6.60
C THR A 218 -15.73 12.02 6.48
N MET A 219 -16.79 11.64 5.76
CA MET A 219 -17.96 12.49 5.59
C MET A 219 -18.81 12.50 6.86
N ALA A 220 -18.97 11.33 7.50
CA ALA A 220 -19.60 11.24 8.81
C ALA A 220 -18.84 12.05 9.86
N PHE A 221 -17.50 12.00 9.87
CA PHE A 221 -16.69 12.84 10.74
C PHE A 221 -16.93 14.34 10.51
N LEU A 222 -16.87 14.80 9.25
CA LEU A 222 -17.00 16.22 8.93
C LEU A 222 -18.40 16.79 9.24
N THR A 223 -19.45 15.97 9.16
CA THR A 223 -20.83 16.40 9.44
C THR A 223 -21.16 16.46 10.94
N GLN A 224 -20.26 16.00 11.81
CA GLN A 224 -20.38 16.04 13.26
C GLN A 224 -19.59 17.19 13.91
N LEU A 225 -18.91 18.01 13.11
CA LEU A 225 -18.11 19.15 13.56
C LEU A 225 -18.96 20.40 13.86
#